data_AF-A0A258AGQ3-F1
#
_entry.id   AF-A0A258AGQ3-F1
#
_cell.length_a   1.000
_cell.length_b   1.000
_cell.length_c   1.000
_cell.angle_alpha   90.00
_cell.angle_beta   90.00
_cell.angle_gamma   90.00
#
_symmetry.space_group_name_H-M   'P 1'
#
loop_
_entity.id
_entity.type
_entity.pdbx_description
1 polymer ?
#
loop_
_entity_poly.entity_id
_entity_poly.type
_entity_poly.pdbx_seq_one_letter_code
_entity_poly.pdbx_strand_id
1 'polypeptide(L)'
;MISDIVDYYRDLIRLGEDSSAMRQPGTLVLPAFNDVFTARINGVYKKNKLRAMEVQEWPGVICQPYVFGKGTVDWTNADELKGKVDALLKEKRGAGLNVTRIARIYDGACIYLLKPDRLRYWLRSIALRDADETLAEMNEQGF
;
A
#
# COMPACT_ATOMS: atom_id res chain seq x y z
N MET A 1 -6.94 -2.94 -17.47
CA MET A 1 -5.84 -2.60 -16.54
C MET A 1 -5.10 -1.32 -16.92
N ILE A 2 -5.04 -0.90 -18.19
CA ILE A 2 -4.31 0.32 -18.62
C ILE A 2 -5.14 1.61 -18.43
N SER A 3 -6.45 1.51 -18.23
CA SER A 3 -7.34 2.68 -18.21
C SER A 3 -7.07 3.65 -17.07
N ASP A 4 -6.72 3.18 -15.87
CA ASP A 4 -6.45 4.07 -14.74
C ASP A 4 -5.13 4.85 -14.88
N ILE A 5 -4.13 4.30 -15.58
CA ILE A 5 -2.96 5.07 -15.99
C ILE A 5 -3.41 6.17 -16.95
N VAL A 6 -4.14 5.84 -18.00
CA VAL A 6 -4.55 6.81 -19.02
C VAL A 6 -5.44 7.91 -18.44
N ASP A 7 -6.39 7.54 -17.57
CA ASP A 7 -7.37 8.47 -17.01
C ASP A 7 -6.73 9.35 -15.92
N TYR A 8 -6.05 8.75 -14.93
CA TYR A 8 -5.53 9.50 -13.79
C TYR A 8 -4.15 10.12 -14.04
N TYR A 9 -3.25 9.51 -14.83
CA TYR A 9 -1.95 10.14 -15.10
C TYR A 9 -2.08 11.30 -16.09
N ARG A 10 -2.99 11.22 -17.07
CA ARG A 10 -3.23 12.35 -17.98
C ARG A 10 -3.74 13.56 -17.20
N ASP A 11 -4.72 13.36 -16.33
CA ASP A 11 -5.25 14.45 -15.51
C ASP A 11 -4.26 14.92 -14.45
N LEU A 12 -3.42 14.04 -13.88
CA LEU A 12 -2.33 14.45 -12.99
C LEU A 12 -1.30 15.33 -13.71
N ILE A 13 -0.90 14.98 -14.93
CA ILE A 13 0.04 15.79 -15.72
C ILE A 13 -0.59 17.15 -16.08
N ARG A 14 -1.88 17.17 -16.40
CA ARG A 14 -2.59 18.39 -16.83
C ARG A 14 -2.98 19.32 -15.69
N LEU A 15 -3.40 18.76 -14.55
CA LEU A 15 -3.99 19.49 -13.42
C LEU A 15 -3.10 19.53 -12.17
N GLY A 16 -2.03 18.74 -12.13
CA GLY A 16 -1.15 18.68 -10.96
C GLY A 16 -1.92 18.31 -9.68
N GLU A 17 -1.79 19.16 -8.65
CA GLU A 17 -2.45 19.01 -7.35
C GLU A 17 -3.99 19.06 -7.43
N ASP A 18 -4.53 19.60 -8.52
CA ASP A 18 -5.98 19.71 -8.71
C ASP A 18 -6.63 18.47 -9.31
N SER A 19 -5.83 17.46 -9.66
CA SER A 19 -6.32 16.19 -10.19
C SER A 19 -7.10 15.38 -9.16
N SER A 20 -8.08 14.60 -9.62
CA SER A 20 -8.82 13.64 -8.79
C SER A 20 -7.89 12.66 -8.06
N ALA A 21 -6.79 12.28 -8.71
CA ALA A 21 -5.75 11.41 -8.16
C ALA A 21 -5.06 11.99 -6.90
N MET A 22 -4.98 13.31 -6.79
CA MET A 22 -4.39 14.03 -5.64
C MET A 22 -5.44 14.41 -4.58
N ARG A 23 -6.70 14.58 -4.97
CA ARG A 23 -7.76 15.06 -4.07
C ARG A 23 -8.58 13.95 -3.43
N GLN A 24 -8.80 12.84 -4.12
CA GLN A 24 -9.67 11.77 -3.65
C GLN A 24 -8.95 10.83 -2.67
N PRO A 25 -9.67 10.29 -1.68
CA PRO A 25 -9.13 9.30 -0.77
C PRO A 25 -8.94 7.95 -1.48
N GLY A 26 -7.82 7.28 -1.20
CA GLY A 26 -7.46 5.98 -1.77
C GLY A 26 -8.29 4.82 -1.25
N THR A 27 -8.97 5.00 -0.11
CA THR A 27 -9.89 4.01 0.47
C THR A 27 -10.99 3.58 -0.51
N LEU A 28 -11.44 4.51 -1.37
CA LEU A 28 -12.45 4.24 -2.41
C LEU A 28 -12.02 3.19 -3.44
N VAL A 29 -10.72 3.11 -3.71
CA VAL A 29 -10.15 2.21 -4.72
C VAL A 29 -9.41 1.02 -4.09
N LEU A 30 -9.31 1.00 -2.77
CA LEU A 30 -8.55 0.01 -2.01
C LEU A 30 -9.01 -1.44 -2.24
N PRO A 31 -10.33 -1.77 -2.36
CA PRO A 31 -10.73 -3.13 -2.72
C PRO A 31 -10.16 -3.57 -4.07
N ALA A 32 -10.22 -2.72 -5.08
CA ALA A 32 -9.68 -3.02 -6.40
C ALA A 32 -8.14 -3.10 -6.41
N PHE A 33 -7.48 -2.29 -5.57
CA PHE A 33 -6.04 -2.41 -5.32
C PHE A 33 -5.71 -3.79 -4.73
N ASN A 34 -6.42 -4.19 -3.66
CA ASN A 34 -6.19 -5.43 -2.93
C ASN A 34 -6.39 -6.65 -3.83
N ASP A 35 -7.41 -6.65 -4.68
CA ASP A 35 -7.68 -7.73 -5.63
C ASP A 35 -6.49 -7.92 -6.60
N VAL A 36 -5.98 -6.83 -7.18
CA VAL A 36 -4.85 -6.89 -8.11
C VAL A 36 -3.57 -7.32 -7.40
N PHE A 37 -3.30 -6.71 -6.25
CA PHE A 37 -2.09 -7.00 -5.46
C PHE A 37 -2.06 -8.47 -5.03
N THR A 38 -3.12 -8.95 -4.38
CA THR A 38 -3.19 -10.33 -3.90
C THR A 38 -3.24 -11.34 -5.04
N ALA A 39 -3.94 -11.06 -6.14
CA ALA A 39 -3.96 -11.95 -7.30
C ALA A 39 -2.55 -12.13 -7.89
N ARG A 40 -1.77 -11.04 -7.95
CA ARG A 40 -0.39 -11.09 -8.47
C ARG A 40 0.52 -11.93 -7.58
N ILE A 41 0.52 -11.69 -6.27
CA ILE A 41 1.31 -12.48 -5.30
C ILE A 41 0.88 -13.96 -5.29
N ASN A 42 -0.42 -14.23 -5.27
CA ASN A 42 -0.98 -15.58 -5.22
C ASN A 42 -0.78 -16.38 -6.51
N GLY A 43 -0.47 -15.70 -7.62
CA GLY A 43 -0.02 -16.36 -8.85
C GLY A 43 1.29 -17.16 -8.64
N VAL A 44 2.15 -16.66 -7.75
CA VAL A 44 3.43 -17.30 -7.36
C VAL A 44 3.21 -18.19 -6.13
N TYR A 45 2.63 -17.66 -5.05
CA TYR A 45 2.46 -18.38 -3.77
C TYR A 45 1.09 -19.08 -3.68
N LYS A 46 0.97 -20.25 -4.32
CA LYS A 46 -0.34 -20.95 -4.46
C LYS A 46 -0.82 -21.70 -3.21
N LYS A 47 0.11 -22.23 -2.40
CA LYS A 47 -0.21 -23.07 -1.23
C LYS A 47 -0.61 -22.24 -0.01
N ASN A 48 0.14 -21.16 0.24
CA ASN A 48 -0.13 -20.23 1.31
C ASN A 48 -0.54 -18.91 0.67
N LYS A 49 -1.85 -18.72 0.44
CA LYS A 49 -2.34 -17.53 -0.26
C LYS A 49 -2.33 -16.32 0.66
N LEU A 50 -1.90 -15.20 0.12
CA LEU A 50 -2.01 -13.88 0.70
C LEU A 50 -3.48 -13.42 0.69
N ARG A 51 -3.95 -12.91 1.82
CA ARG A 51 -5.28 -12.31 1.98
C ARG A 51 -5.13 -10.88 2.49
N ALA A 52 -5.90 -9.96 1.92
CA ALA A 52 -6.04 -8.63 2.48
C ALA A 52 -6.86 -8.69 3.77
N MET A 53 -6.43 -7.91 4.76
CA MET A 53 -7.08 -7.78 6.06
C MET A 53 -7.80 -6.44 6.16
N GLU A 54 -8.49 -6.19 7.27
CA GLU A 54 -9.13 -4.90 7.52
C GLU A 54 -8.10 -3.77 7.49
N VAL A 55 -8.44 -2.71 6.76
CA VAL A 55 -7.58 -1.53 6.61
C VAL A 55 -7.57 -0.72 7.90
N GLN A 56 -6.41 -0.15 8.24
CA GLN A 56 -6.30 0.85 9.28
C GLN A 56 -6.00 2.22 8.67
N GLU A 57 -6.77 3.22 9.06
CA GLU A 57 -6.65 4.59 8.55
C GLU A 57 -6.20 5.55 9.64
N TRP A 58 -5.32 6.49 9.25
CA TRP A 58 -4.93 7.64 10.05
C TRP A 58 -4.91 8.90 9.16
N PRO A 59 -4.96 10.11 9.74
CA PRO A 59 -4.93 11.33 8.94
C PRO A 59 -3.71 11.40 8.00
N GLY A 60 -3.95 11.34 6.69
CA GLY A 60 -2.91 11.40 5.67
C GLY A 60 -2.28 10.06 5.28
N VAL A 61 -2.62 8.93 5.94
CA VAL A 61 -1.98 7.62 5.72
C VAL A 61 -2.99 6.48 5.81
N ILE A 62 -2.85 5.53 4.89
CA ILE A 62 -3.56 4.25 4.92
C ILE A 62 -2.53 3.14 5.19
N CYS A 63 -2.86 2.27 6.12
CA CYS A 63 -2.16 1.01 6.38
C CYS A 63 -3.04 -0.16 5.93
N GLN A 64 -2.60 -0.86 4.90
CA GLN A 64 -3.28 -2.05 4.40
C GLN A 64 -2.45 -3.29 4.78
N PRO A 65 -2.92 -4.10 5.75
CA PRO A 65 -2.29 -5.35 6.10
C PRO A 65 -2.70 -6.48 5.16
N TYR A 66 -1.78 -7.43 5.00
CA TYR A 66 -1.98 -8.68 4.31
C TYR A 66 -1.36 -9.82 5.12
N VAL A 67 -1.97 -11.00 5.05
CA VAL A 67 -1.47 -12.18 5.76
C VAL A 67 -1.47 -13.41 4.87
N PHE A 68 -0.39 -14.18 4.91
CA PHE A 68 -0.32 -15.47 4.26
C PHE A 68 -1.05 -16.55 5.09
N GLY A 69 -1.95 -17.29 4.44
CA GLY A 69 -2.61 -18.45 5.04
C GLY A 69 -3.68 -18.08 6.06
N LYS A 70 -3.71 -18.85 7.16
CA LYS A 70 -4.66 -18.69 8.28
C LYS A 70 -4.18 -17.73 9.37
N GLY A 71 -3.06 -17.04 9.17
CA GLY A 71 -2.60 -16.05 10.13
C GLY A 71 -3.66 -14.98 10.38
N THR A 72 -3.65 -14.43 11.60
CA THR A 72 -4.46 -13.29 12.01
C THR A 72 -3.52 -12.10 12.23
N VAL A 73 -3.99 -10.91 11.88
CA VAL A 73 -3.30 -9.67 12.30
C VAL A 73 -3.67 -9.44 13.75
N ASP A 74 -2.68 -9.48 14.63
CA ASP A 74 -2.87 -9.05 16.00
C ASP A 74 -2.62 -7.54 16.11
N TRP A 75 -3.69 -6.81 16.38
CA TRP A 75 -3.66 -5.36 16.55
C TRP A 75 -3.40 -4.95 18.01
N THR A 76 -3.08 -5.88 18.91
CA THR A 76 -2.82 -5.57 20.32
C THR A 76 -1.72 -4.51 20.48
N ASN A 77 -0.77 -4.43 19.55
CA ASN A 77 0.29 -3.40 19.49
C ASN A 77 0.08 -2.37 18.36
N ALA A 78 -1.14 -2.22 17.84
CA ALA A 78 -1.44 -1.30 16.74
C ALA A 78 -1.06 0.14 17.05
N ASP A 79 -1.22 0.58 18.29
CA ASP A 79 -0.84 1.92 18.73
C ASP A 79 0.69 2.10 18.82
N GLU A 80 1.45 1.05 19.14
CA GLU A 80 2.91 1.08 19.09
C GLU A 80 3.40 1.07 17.64
N LEU A 81 2.75 0.28 16.77
CA LEU A 81 3.01 0.29 15.33
C LEU A 81 2.67 1.67 14.74
N LYS A 82 1.53 2.26 15.11
CA LYS A 82 1.16 3.63 14.78
C LYS A 82 2.20 4.62 15.28
N GLY A 83 2.69 4.46 16.51
CA GLY A 83 3.74 5.30 17.08
C GLY A 83 5.06 5.21 16.30
N LYS A 84 5.48 4.00 15.90
CA LYS A 84 6.66 3.77 15.06
C LYS A 84 6.48 4.34 13.66
N VAL A 85 5.29 4.17 13.08
CA VAL A 85 4.91 4.72 11.77
C VAL A 85 4.88 6.24 11.81
N ASP A 86 4.23 6.83 12.81
CA ASP A 86 4.21 8.27 13.04
C ASP A 86 5.61 8.83 13.28
N ALA A 87 6.47 8.12 14.02
CA ALA A 87 7.86 8.51 14.22
C ALA A 87 8.65 8.48 12.90
N LEU A 88 8.55 7.40 12.12
CA LEU A 88 9.18 7.29 10.80
C LEU A 88 8.68 8.35 9.82
N LEU A 89 7.39 8.71 9.89
CA LEU A 89 6.78 9.77 9.10
C LEU A 89 7.20 11.16 9.60
N LYS A 90 7.31 11.39 10.91
CA LYS A 90 7.71 12.67 11.53
C LYS A 90 9.20 12.97 11.41
N GLU A 91 10.06 11.98 11.63
CA GLU A 91 11.52 12.10 11.47
C GLU A 91 11.89 12.57 10.06
N LYS A 92 11.08 12.18 9.06
CA LYS A 92 11.25 12.62 7.66
C LYS A 92 10.51 13.91 7.29
N ARG A 93 9.70 14.51 8.19
CA ARG A 93 9.07 15.84 7.99
C ARG A 93 10.02 17.01 8.28
N GLY A 94 11.16 16.78 8.95
CA GLY A 94 12.09 17.83 9.38
C GLY A 94 12.87 18.56 8.26
N ALA A 95 12.83 18.06 7.03
CA ALA A 95 13.44 18.71 5.87
C ALA A 95 12.46 18.65 4.70
N GLY A 96 11.60 19.66 4.59
CA GLY A 96 10.65 19.91 3.49
C GLY A 96 10.43 18.75 2.51
N LEU A 97 9.64 17.74 2.89
CA LEU A 97 9.38 16.60 2.02
C LEU A 97 7.89 16.25 2.03
N ASN A 98 7.28 16.37 0.85
CA ASN A 98 6.07 15.64 0.47
C ASN A 98 6.27 14.16 0.83
N VAL A 99 5.36 13.56 1.59
CA VAL A 99 5.40 12.12 1.92
C VAL A 99 5.34 11.34 0.59
N THR A 100 6.51 10.95 0.09
CA THR A 100 6.71 10.36 -1.24
C THR A 100 7.15 8.90 -1.17
N ARG A 101 7.45 8.38 0.03
CA ARG A 101 7.90 7.00 0.22
C ARG A 101 6.76 6.12 0.73
N ILE A 102 6.42 5.13 -0.10
CA ILE A 102 5.65 3.94 0.27
C ILE A 102 6.52 3.12 1.21
N ALA A 103 6.04 2.82 2.42
CA ALA A 103 6.73 1.93 3.34
C ALA A 103 6.08 0.55 3.32
N ARG A 104 6.92 -0.49 3.37
CA ARG A 104 6.52 -1.89 3.34
C ARG A 104 7.20 -2.59 4.51
N ILE A 105 6.41 -3.16 5.41
CA ILE A 105 6.90 -3.82 6.63
C ILE A 105 6.56 -5.30 6.53
N TYR A 106 7.54 -6.15 6.82
CA TYR A 106 7.37 -7.60 6.91
C TYR A 106 7.45 -8.01 8.38
N ASP A 107 6.44 -8.71 8.87
CA ASP A 107 6.41 -9.26 10.23
C ASP A 107 5.84 -10.68 10.20
N GLY A 108 6.73 -11.66 10.28
CA GLY A 108 6.39 -13.08 10.12
C GLY A 108 5.67 -13.35 8.80
N ALA A 109 4.41 -13.78 8.89
CA ALA A 109 3.55 -14.07 7.73
C ALA A 109 2.75 -12.86 7.22
N CYS A 110 3.02 -11.67 7.77
CA CYS A 110 2.27 -10.45 7.49
C CYS A 110 3.09 -9.47 6.64
N ILE A 111 2.41 -8.80 5.71
CA ILE A 111 2.94 -7.67 4.94
C ILE A 111 2.05 -6.46 5.24
N TYR A 112 2.66 -5.32 5.55
CA TYR A 112 1.94 -4.07 5.76
C TYR A 112 2.37 -3.06 4.70
N LEU A 113 1.41 -2.56 3.91
CA LEU A 113 1.63 -1.43 3.02
C LEU A 113 1.19 -0.15 3.69
N LEU A 114 2.11 0.79 3.83
CA LEU A 114 1.85 2.12 4.36
C LEU A 114 2.10 3.16 3.27
N LYS A 115 1.03 3.86 2.90
CA LYS A 115 1.09 4.88 1.84
C LYS A 115 0.27 6.10 2.21
N PRO A 116 0.54 7.24 1.57
CA PRO A 116 -0.35 8.39 1.69
C PRO A 116 -1.78 8.01 1.30
N ASP A 117 -2.74 8.66 1.95
CA ASP A 117 -4.17 8.41 1.77
C ASP A 117 -4.74 8.85 0.41
N ARG A 118 -3.92 9.35 -0.51
CA ARG A 118 -4.36 9.87 -1.81
C ARG A 118 -4.54 8.76 -2.83
N LEU A 119 -5.60 8.86 -3.63
CA LEU A 119 -6.02 7.87 -4.63
C LEU A 119 -4.89 7.42 -5.57
N ARG A 120 -4.01 8.32 -6.00
CA ARG A 120 -2.88 7.99 -6.88
C ARG A 120 -1.97 6.87 -6.36
N TYR A 121 -1.90 6.65 -5.05
CA TYR A 121 -1.05 5.62 -4.44
C TYR A 121 -1.71 4.24 -4.34
N TRP A 122 -3.01 4.19 -4.63
CA TRP A 122 -3.87 3.02 -4.45
C TRP A 122 -4.60 2.62 -5.75
N LEU A 123 -4.11 3.07 -6.91
CA LEU A 123 -4.61 2.63 -8.22
C LEU A 123 -4.21 1.18 -8.52
N ARG A 124 -4.92 0.51 -9.44
CA ARG A 124 -4.62 -0.88 -9.84
C ARG A 124 -3.27 -1.00 -10.52
N SER A 125 -2.89 0.00 -11.31
CA SER A 125 -1.55 0.06 -11.92
C SER A 125 -0.44 0.14 -10.87
N ILE A 126 -0.68 0.86 -9.76
CA ILE A 126 0.23 0.88 -8.62
C ILE A 126 0.21 -0.46 -7.88
N ALA A 127 -0.95 -1.10 -7.74
CA ALA A 127 -1.03 -2.43 -7.12
C ALA A 127 -0.16 -3.46 -7.86
N LEU A 128 -0.16 -3.44 -9.19
CA LEU A 128 0.65 -4.34 -10.00
C LEU A 128 2.15 -4.10 -9.77
N ARG A 129 2.57 -2.84 -9.84
CA ARG A 129 3.97 -2.44 -9.59
C ARG A 129 4.41 -2.86 -8.19
N ASP A 130 3.64 -2.53 -7.18
CA ASP A 130 3.95 -2.84 -5.79
C ASP A 130 4.03 -4.35 -5.54
N ALA A 131 3.17 -5.14 -6.19
CA ALA A 131 3.20 -6.59 -6.08
C ALA A 131 4.47 -7.17 -6.73
N ASP A 132 4.88 -6.67 -7.90
CA ASP A 132 6.11 -7.10 -8.55
C ASP A 132 7.36 -6.73 -7.71
N GLU A 133 7.38 -5.53 -7.11
CA GLU A 133 8.44 -5.11 -6.16
C GLU A 133 8.45 -6.02 -4.91
N THR A 134 7.27 -6.35 -4.36
CA THR A 134 7.14 -7.24 -3.20
C THR A 134 7.68 -8.64 -3.52
N LEU A 135 7.35 -9.19 -4.69
CA LEU A 135 7.87 -10.50 -5.11
C LEU A 135 9.39 -10.50 -5.25
N ALA A 136 9.96 -9.43 -5.79
CA ALA A 136 11.41 -9.28 -5.91
C ALA A 136 12.08 -9.24 -4.52
N GLU A 137 11.56 -8.42 -3.60
CA GLU A 137 12.07 -8.31 -2.22
C GLU A 137 11.97 -9.63 -1.46
N MET A 138 10.84 -10.35 -1.56
CA MET A 138 10.66 -11.66 -0.93
C MET A 138 11.64 -12.70 -1.48
N ASN A 139 11.89 -12.68 -2.79
CA ASN A 139 12.85 -13.57 -3.43
C ASN A 139 14.30 -13.28 -3.00
N GLU A 140 14.67 -12.00 -2.86
CA GLU A 140 15.99 -11.60 -2.35
C GLU A 140 16.21 -12.03 -0.89
N GLN A 141 15.14 -12.05 -0.08
CA GLN A 141 15.18 -12.49 1.32
C GLN A 141 15.08 -14.01 1.50
N GLY A 142 14.95 -14.78 0.40
CA GLY A 142 14.89 -16.25 0.43
C GLY A 142 13.58 -16.84 0.96
N PHE A 143 12.46 -16.12 0.79
CA PHE A 143 11.12 -16.49 1.27
C PHE A 143 10.39 -17.51 0.40
#